data_AF-M1EGF6-F1
#
_entry.id   AF-M1EGF6-F1
#
_cell.length_a   1.000
_cell.length_b   1.000
_cell.length_c   1.000
_cell.angle_alpha   90.00
_cell.angle_beta   90.00
_cell.angle_gamma   90.00
#
_symmetry.space_group_name_H-M   'P 1'
#
loop_
_entity.id
_entity.type
_entity.pdbx_description
1 polymer ?
#
loop_
_entity_poly.entity_id
_entity_poly.type
_entity_poly.pdbx_seq_one_letter_code
_entity_poly.pdbx_strand_id
1 'polypeptide(L)'
;LQDENQKLLQELKMYQRQCQAMEAGLSEVKSELQSRDDLLRIIEMERLQLHRELLKIGECQNIQESKKRLESSYSPSTKESERKRKELFSVNLDQPNHEKELNKIRRQLYQEEEDHGSEQERMRNEISDLTEELRQKEITIATIMKKAALLERQLKMELEIKEKMLAKQQVSDMRYKAVRTENTHLKGMMGDLDPGRYMTSEITDIKTMDFTNREHSRHTSINKLEHENERLRNDLAKLRVNGKSAWANQNTYEEMGQYTYQNQVKMEKHEDRLSQDREPNRSVTPPLPPLPFQTKEMTSPLVSDDEVFPLSPPDIVFPASLAAQHFLLEEEKRAKEFEKLLNTHIDELQRHTEFTLNKYTKLKQNRHV
;
A
#
# COMPACT_ATOMS: atom_id res chain seq x y z
N LEU A 1 -23.88 28.68 29.96
CA LEU A 1 -22.50 28.23 30.31
C LEU A 1 -22.11 26.90 29.67
N GLN A 2 -22.65 25.73 30.05
CA GLN A 2 -22.21 24.45 29.48
C GLN A 2 -22.60 24.27 28.01
N ASP A 3 -23.83 24.63 27.66
CA ASP A 3 -24.35 24.56 26.28
C ASP A 3 -23.64 25.54 25.33
N GLU A 4 -23.40 26.78 25.81
CA GLU A 4 -22.61 27.79 25.08
C GLU A 4 -21.16 27.34 24.84
N ASN A 5 -20.52 26.70 25.83
CA ASN A 5 -19.18 26.12 25.65
C ASN A 5 -19.18 25.00 24.60
N GLN A 6 -20.21 24.17 24.59
CA GLN A 6 -20.32 23.09 23.60
C GLN A 6 -20.55 23.64 22.19
N LYS A 7 -21.33 24.71 22.06
CA LYS A 7 -21.52 25.42 20.78
C LYS A 7 -20.23 26.07 20.28
N LEU A 8 -19.52 26.79 21.15
CA LEU A 8 -18.21 27.39 20.81
C LEU A 8 -17.19 26.32 20.41
N LEU A 9 -17.18 25.17 21.06
CA LEU A 9 -16.30 24.05 20.70
C LEU A 9 -16.63 23.48 19.30
N GLN A 10 -17.91 23.43 18.93
CA GLN A 10 -18.32 23.02 17.58
C GLN A 10 -17.92 24.05 16.53
N GLU A 11 -18.13 25.35 16.80
CA GLU A 11 -17.71 26.43 15.91
C GLU A 11 -16.18 26.43 15.70
N LEU A 12 -15.40 26.23 16.78
CA LEU A 12 -13.95 26.16 16.69
C LEU A 12 -13.49 24.96 15.86
N LYS A 13 -14.14 23.79 15.99
CA LYS A 13 -13.89 22.62 15.12
C LYS A 13 -14.28 22.88 13.67
N MET A 14 -15.35 23.63 13.41
CA MET A 14 -15.75 24.02 12.06
C MET A 14 -14.69 24.92 11.42
N TYR A 15 -14.26 25.97 12.12
CA TYR A 15 -13.20 26.85 11.63
C TYR A 15 -11.88 26.12 11.43
N GLN A 16 -11.51 25.21 12.34
CA GLN A 16 -10.31 24.39 12.18
C GLN A 16 -10.34 23.56 10.89
N ARG A 17 -11.46 22.90 10.58
CA ARG A 17 -11.62 22.15 9.32
C ARG A 17 -11.57 23.06 8.11
N GLN A 18 -12.17 24.25 8.21
CA GLN A 18 -12.14 25.24 7.13
C GLN A 18 -10.71 25.74 6.85
N CYS A 19 -9.92 26.01 7.89
CA CYS A 19 -8.50 26.34 7.76
C CYS A 19 -7.72 25.21 7.08
N GLN A 20 -7.90 23.96 7.52
CA GLN A 20 -7.24 22.80 6.90
C GLN A 20 -7.62 22.62 5.42
N ALA A 21 -8.89 22.81 5.07
CA ALA A 21 -9.34 22.73 3.68
C ALA A 21 -8.73 23.86 2.82
N MET A 22 -8.65 25.07 3.35
CA MET A 22 -8.03 26.21 2.67
C MET A 22 -6.52 26.04 2.50
N GLU A 23 -5.83 25.53 3.52
CA GLU A 23 -4.40 25.18 3.46
C GLU A 23 -4.13 24.12 2.39
N ALA A 24 -4.97 23.08 2.31
CA ALA A 24 -4.88 22.06 1.27
C ALA A 24 -5.06 22.67 -0.14
N GLY A 25 -6.09 23.51 -0.32
CA GLY A 25 -6.33 24.20 -1.59
C GLY A 25 -5.19 25.15 -2.00
N LEU A 26 -4.61 25.88 -1.04
CA LEU A 26 -3.44 26.72 -1.30
C LEU A 26 -2.21 25.88 -1.69
N SER A 27 -2.03 24.72 -1.07
CA SER A 27 -0.95 23.79 -1.44
C SER A 27 -1.12 23.25 -2.86
N GLU A 28 -2.36 22.94 -3.26
CA GLU A 28 -2.69 22.49 -4.62
C GLU A 28 -2.39 23.59 -5.65
N VAL A 29 -2.89 24.81 -5.43
CA VAL A 29 -2.62 25.96 -6.33
C VAL A 29 -1.13 26.26 -6.42
N LYS A 30 -0.38 26.13 -5.32
CA LYS A 30 1.09 26.28 -5.33
C LYS A 30 1.76 25.22 -6.20
N SER A 31 1.32 23.97 -6.13
CA SER A 31 1.86 22.89 -6.97
C SER A 31 1.52 23.08 -8.45
N GLU A 32 0.31 23.56 -8.76
CA GLU A 32 -0.11 23.87 -10.12
C GLU A 32 0.70 25.04 -10.70
N LEU A 33 0.91 26.09 -9.92
CA LEU A 33 1.72 27.24 -10.32
C LEU A 33 3.16 26.82 -10.64
N GLN A 34 3.76 25.99 -9.79
CA GLN A 34 5.09 25.45 -10.03
C GLN A 34 5.14 24.64 -11.34
N SER A 35 4.14 23.79 -11.58
CA SER A 35 4.05 23.03 -12.84
C SER A 35 3.91 23.92 -14.07
N ARG A 36 3.17 25.03 -13.98
CA ARG A 36 3.05 26.00 -15.07
C ARG A 36 4.35 26.73 -15.33
N ASP A 37 5.08 27.11 -14.27
CA ASP A 37 6.41 27.72 -14.40
C ASP A 37 7.41 26.77 -15.05
N ASP A 38 7.34 25.48 -14.72
CA ASP A 38 8.18 24.44 -15.33
C ASP A 38 7.88 24.30 -16.83
N LEU A 39 6.59 24.27 -17.21
CA LEU A 39 6.17 24.25 -18.61
C LEU A 39 6.62 25.49 -19.38
N LEU A 40 6.50 26.68 -18.78
CA LEU A 40 6.97 27.92 -19.39
C LEU A 40 8.49 27.89 -19.67
N ARG A 41 9.29 27.31 -18.78
CA ARG A 41 10.73 27.13 -19.02
C ARG A 41 11.01 26.20 -20.20
N ILE A 42 10.24 25.12 -20.35
CA ILE A 42 10.37 24.20 -21.49
C ILE A 42 10.05 24.91 -22.80
N ILE A 43 8.92 25.63 -22.87
CA ILE A 43 8.49 26.37 -24.07
C ILE A 43 9.54 27.43 -24.45
N GLU A 44 10.10 28.14 -23.47
CA GLU A 44 11.15 29.14 -23.71
C GLU A 44 12.42 28.49 -24.28
N MET A 45 12.82 27.32 -23.79
CA MET A 45 13.95 26.56 -24.34
C MET A 45 13.70 26.11 -25.78
N GLU A 46 12.51 25.60 -26.10
CA GLU A 46 12.11 25.21 -27.45
C GLU A 46 12.12 26.39 -28.41
N ARG A 47 11.60 27.56 -27.99
CA ARG A 47 11.64 28.78 -28.78
C ARG A 47 13.06 29.18 -29.16
N LEU A 48 13.99 29.12 -28.19
CA LEU A 48 15.40 29.43 -28.41
C LEU A 48 16.08 28.40 -29.33
N GLN A 49 15.71 27.13 -29.23
CA GLN A 49 16.20 26.09 -30.13
C GLN A 49 15.73 26.32 -31.56
N LEU A 50 14.44 26.60 -31.78
CA LEU A 50 13.89 26.90 -33.09
C LEU A 50 14.52 28.14 -33.72
N HIS A 51 14.78 29.19 -32.93
CA HIS A 51 15.51 30.36 -33.41
C HIS A 51 16.93 30.01 -33.90
N ARG A 52 17.65 29.14 -33.20
CA ARG A 52 18.97 28.66 -33.65
C ARG A 52 18.87 27.87 -34.96
N GLU A 53 17.89 26.99 -35.09
CA GLU A 53 17.71 26.21 -36.32
C GLU A 53 17.31 27.09 -37.53
N LEU A 54 16.43 28.07 -37.33
CA LEU A 54 16.08 29.04 -38.37
C LEU A 54 17.31 29.84 -38.84
N LEU A 55 18.18 30.23 -37.92
CA LEU A 55 19.42 30.94 -38.26
C LEU A 55 20.34 30.06 -39.13
N LYS A 56 20.54 28.78 -38.75
CA LYS A 56 21.32 27.82 -39.54
C LYS A 56 20.74 27.61 -40.95
N ILE A 57 19.41 27.49 -41.07
CA ILE A 57 18.74 27.32 -42.36
C ILE A 57 18.97 28.54 -43.26
N GLY A 58 18.87 29.76 -42.71
CA GLY A 58 19.12 30.99 -43.46
C GLY A 58 20.56 31.09 -43.99
N GLU A 59 21.55 30.65 -43.21
CA GLU A 59 22.95 30.58 -43.64
C GLU A 59 23.14 29.58 -44.79
N CYS A 60 22.56 28.38 -44.69
CA CYS A 60 22.62 27.37 -45.76
C CYS A 60 21.97 27.85 -47.07
N GLN A 61 20.85 28.55 -46.97
CA GLN A 61 20.16 29.13 -48.14
C GLN A 61 20.99 30.22 -48.82
N ASN A 62 21.65 31.09 -48.06
CA ASN A 62 22.53 32.13 -48.60
C ASN A 62 23.76 31.53 -49.31
N ILE A 63 24.36 30.47 -48.74
CA ILE A 63 25.46 29.73 -49.39
C ILE A 63 24.99 29.07 -50.70
N GLN A 64 23.77 28.53 -50.73
CA GLN A 64 23.21 27.93 -51.94
C GLN A 64 22.86 28.98 -53.00
N GLU A 65 22.32 30.14 -52.60
CA GLU A 65 21.94 31.21 -53.51
C GLU A 65 23.16 31.93 -54.10
N SER A 66 24.20 32.16 -53.28
CA SER A 66 25.49 32.67 -53.75
C SER A 66 26.15 31.71 -54.74
N LYS A 67 26.11 30.39 -54.50
CA LYS A 67 26.56 29.38 -55.46
C LYS A 67 25.80 29.44 -56.80
N LYS A 68 24.46 29.52 -56.76
CA LYS A 68 23.62 29.64 -57.97
C LYS A 68 23.89 30.93 -58.76
N ARG A 69 24.18 32.05 -58.08
CA ARG A 69 24.55 33.31 -58.74
C ARG A 69 25.91 33.22 -59.44
N LEU A 70 26.90 32.56 -58.83
CA LEU A 70 28.21 32.33 -59.46
C LEU A 70 28.12 31.41 -60.69
N GLU A 71 27.29 30.37 -60.65
CA GLU A 71 27.10 29.42 -61.76
C GLU A 71 26.34 30.05 -62.95
N SER A 72 25.46 31.03 -62.71
CA SER A 72 24.68 31.72 -63.75
C SER A 72 25.46 32.77 -64.54
N SER A 73 26.63 33.21 -64.09
CA SER A 73 27.38 34.33 -64.72
C SER A 73 28.41 33.92 -65.79
N TYR A 74 28.52 32.63 -66.14
CA TYR A 74 29.55 32.17 -67.08
C TYR A 74 29.02 32.11 -68.53
N SER A 75 29.26 33.16 -69.31
CA SER A 75 29.17 33.15 -70.79
C SER A 75 30.53 33.59 -71.38
N PRO A 76 31.24 32.77 -72.19
CA PRO A 76 32.57 33.12 -72.66
C PRO A 76 32.57 33.85 -74.01
N SER A 77 33.25 35.01 -74.02
CA SER A 77 33.64 35.77 -75.22
C SER A 77 34.86 35.13 -75.92
N THR A 78 34.82 35.07 -77.24
CA THR A 78 35.58 34.17 -78.13
C THR A 78 37.08 34.44 -78.29
N LYS A 79 37.69 35.38 -77.55
CA LYS A 79 39.14 35.68 -77.66
C LYS A 79 40.00 35.22 -76.48
N GLU A 80 39.38 34.72 -75.40
CA GLU A 80 40.06 34.10 -74.24
C GLU A 80 40.18 32.57 -74.38
N SER A 81 39.38 31.99 -75.29
CA SER A 81 39.21 30.54 -75.50
C SER A 81 40.48 29.81 -75.96
N GLU A 82 41.41 30.50 -76.63
CA GLU A 82 42.65 29.88 -77.10
C GLU A 82 43.74 29.77 -76.03
N ARG A 83 43.79 30.71 -75.08
CA ARG A 83 44.66 30.62 -73.90
C ARG A 83 44.11 29.62 -72.89
N LYS A 84 42.79 29.68 -72.65
CA LYS A 84 42.06 28.67 -71.86
C LYS A 84 42.14 27.27 -72.47
N ARG A 85 42.21 27.12 -73.82
CA ARG A 85 42.42 25.81 -74.46
C ARG A 85 43.75 25.17 -74.06
N LYS A 86 44.84 25.93 -74.01
CA LYS A 86 46.16 25.41 -73.61
C LYS A 86 46.20 25.03 -72.13
N GLU A 87 45.55 25.80 -71.26
CA GLU A 87 45.37 25.46 -69.83
C GLU A 87 44.43 24.25 -69.62
N LEU A 88 43.37 24.14 -70.43
CA LEU A 88 42.46 22.98 -70.45
C LEU A 88 43.17 21.70 -70.89
N PHE A 89 44.14 21.75 -71.79
CA PHE A 89 44.92 20.56 -72.18
C PHE A 89 45.82 20.04 -71.04
N SER A 90 46.38 20.93 -70.22
CA SER A 90 47.09 20.53 -68.99
C SER A 90 46.15 19.97 -67.92
N VAL A 91 44.94 20.52 -67.76
CA VAL A 91 43.92 20.02 -66.81
C VAL A 91 43.27 18.70 -67.28
N ASN A 92 43.14 18.48 -68.59
CA ASN A 92 42.59 17.24 -69.15
C ASN A 92 43.51 16.02 -68.94
N LEU A 93 44.81 16.22 -68.72
CA LEU A 93 45.75 15.12 -68.47
C LEU A 93 45.51 14.46 -67.10
N ASP A 94 45.04 15.23 -66.11
CA ASP A 94 44.71 14.75 -64.75
C ASP A 94 43.23 14.35 -64.59
N GLN A 95 42.37 14.71 -65.54
CA GLN A 95 40.94 14.40 -65.54
C GLN A 95 40.59 12.91 -65.41
N PRO A 96 41.25 11.96 -66.13
CA PRO A 96 40.97 10.54 -65.92
C PRO A 96 41.46 10.01 -64.56
N ASN A 97 42.38 10.71 -63.89
CA ASN A 97 42.82 10.38 -62.54
C ASN A 97 41.79 10.89 -61.50
N HIS A 98 41.30 12.11 -61.68
CA HIS A 98 40.20 12.66 -60.88
C HIS A 98 38.91 11.85 -61.01
N GLU A 99 38.59 11.35 -62.20
CA GLU A 99 37.42 10.50 -62.43
C GLU A 99 37.57 9.12 -61.78
N LYS A 100 38.78 8.55 -61.76
CA LYS A 100 39.07 7.32 -61.00
C LYS A 100 38.93 7.52 -59.49
N GLU A 101 39.45 8.62 -58.95
CA GLU A 101 39.31 8.96 -57.53
C GLU A 101 37.84 9.25 -57.17
N LEU A 102 37.08 9.97 -58.00
CA LEU A 102 35.64 10.16 -57.79
C LEU A 102 34.86 8.85 -57.82
N ASN A 103 35.18 7.93 -58.73
CA ASN A 103 34.57 6.61 -58.77
C ASN A 103 34.99 5.71 -57.59
N LYS A 104 36.18 5.94 -57.01
CA LYS A 104 36.63 5.27 -55.80
C LYS A 104 35.90 5.79 -54.57
N ILE A 105 35.80 7.10 -54.42
CA ILE A 105 35.02 7.76 -53.35
C ILE A 105 33.54 7.36 -53.43
N ARG A 106 32.96 7.34 -54.64
CA ARG A 106 31.57 6.92 -54.84
C ARG A 106 31.34 5.47 -54.43
N ARG A 107 32.25 4.55 -54.77
CA ARG A 107 32.16 3.15 -54.33
C ARG A 107 32.33 2.98 -52.83
N GLN A 108 33.23 3.74 -52.21
CA GLN A 108 33.40 3.74 -50.76
C GLN A 108 32.13 4.25 -50.06
N LEU A 109 31.53 5.33 -50.54
CA LEU A 109 30.26 5.84 -50.02
C LEU A 109 29.15 4.79 -50.08
N TYR A 110 28.98 4.10 -51.22
CA TYR A 110 27.95 3.06 -51.32
C TYR A 110 28.21 1.88 -50.38
N GLN A 111 29.46 1.46 -50.21
CA GLN A 111 29.80 0.37 -49.29
C GLN A 111 29.56 0.77 -47.84
N GLU A 112 29.98 1.98 -47.46
CA GLU A 112 29.84 2.53 -46.11
C GLU A 112 28.36 2.78 -45.78
N GLU A 113 27.55 3.22 -46.74
CA GLU A 113 26.09 3.40 -46.59
C GLU A 113 25.35 2.06 -46.40
N GLU A 114 25.80 0.98 -47.07
CA GLU A 114 25.26 -0.38 -46.88
C GLU A 114 25.65 -0.95 -45.51
N ASP A 115 26.91 -0.79 -45.11
CA ASP A 115 27.42 -1.23 -43.81
C ASP A 115 26.73 -0.48 -42.66
N HIS A 116 26.58 0.85 -42.79
CA HIS A 116 25.80 1.66 -41.85
C HIS A 116 24.32 1.29 -41.84
N GLY A 117 23.73 0.99 -43.01
CA GLY A 117 22.35 0.50 -43.11
C GLY A 117 22.14 -0.80 -42.33
N SER A 118 23.09 -1.74 -42.45
CA SER A 118 23.10 -3.01 -41.71
C SER A 118 23.24 -2.79 -40.20
N GLU A 119 24.16 -1.92 -39.77
CA GLU A 119 24.35 -1.60 -38.36
C GLU A 119 23.10 -0.93 -37.77
N GLN A 120 22.52 0.03 -38.48
CA GLN A 120 21.31 0.71 -38.05
C GLN A 120 20.11 -0.25 -37.97
N GLU A 121 20.02 -1.24 -38.86
CA GLU A 121 19.00 -2.29 -38.80
C GLU A 121 19.20 -3.22 -37.60
N ARG A 122 20.44 -3.59 -37.28
CA ARG A 122 20.73 -4.35 -36.04
C ARG A 122 20.31 -3.57 -34.80
N MET A 123 20.61 -2.28 -34.74
CA MET A 123 20.18 -1.42 -33.64
C MET A 123 18.66 -1.32 -33.55
N ARG A 124 17.95 -1.18 -34.69
CA ARG A 124 16.48 -1.17 -34.73
C ARG A 124 15.90 -2.47 -34.16
N ASN A 125 16.46 -3.61 -34.54
CA ASN A 125 16.03 -4.92 -34.05
C ASN A 125 16.28 -5.07 -32.54
N GLU A 126 17.46 -4.67 -32.06
CA GLU A 126 17.77 -4.70 -30.62
C GLU A 126 16.83 -3.80 -29.80
N ILE A 127 16.54 -2.59 -30.31
CA ILE A 127 15.55 -1.69 -29.69
C ILE A 127 14.16 -2.35 -29.66
N SER A 128 13.74 -3.00 -30.74
CA SER A 128 12.46 -3.73 -30.77
C SER A 128 12.42 -4.87 -29.77
N ASP A 129 13.47 -5.70 -29.70
CA ASP A 129 13.57 -6.81 -28.75
C ASP A 129 13.52 -6.33 -27.30
N LEU A 130 14.31 -5.30 -26.96
CA LEU A 130 14.32 -4.69 -25.64
C LEU A 130 12.96 -4.05 -25.28
N THR A 131 12.27 -3.47 -26.27
CA THR A 131 10.94 -2.87 -26.06
C THR A 131 9.90 -3.96 -25.74
N GLU A 132 9.93 -5.09 -26.44
CA GLU A 132 9.04 -6.22 -26.15
C GLU A 132 9.36 -6.87 -24.80
N GLU A 133 10.65 -7.04 -24.46
CA GLU A 133 11.05 -7.55 -23.15
C GLU A 133 10.56 -6.64 -22.01
N LEU A 134 10.67 -5.32 -22.18
CA LEU A 134 10.15 -4.34 -21.24
C LEU A 134 8.64 -4.49 -21.07
N ARG A 135 7.90 -4.56 -22.18
CA ARG A 135 6.45 -4.75 -22.17
C ARG A 135 6.05 -6.05 -21.44
N GLN A 136 6.78 -7.14 -21.66
CA GLN A 136 6.52 -8.41 -20.99
C GLN A 136 6.81 -8.32 -19.47
N LYS A 137 7.85 -7.57 -19.07
CA LYS A 137 8.13 -7.29 -17.65
C LYS A 137 7.01 -6.48 -17.01
N GLU A 138 6.48 -5.47 -17.69
CA GLU A 138 5.34 -4.67 -17.20
C GLU A 138 4.11 -5.55 -16.92
N ILE A 139 3.76 -6.45 -17.85
CA ILE A 139 2.65 -7.41 -17.68
C ILE A 139 2.90 -8.32 -16.47
N THR A 140 4.15 -8.78 -16.31
CA THR A 140 4.54 -9.66 -15.21
C THR A 140 4.43 -8.93 -13.88
N ILE A 141 4.91 -7.69 -13.80
CA ILE A 141 4.79 -6.82 -12.61
C ILE A 141 3.31 -6.60 -12.28
N ALA A 142 2.48 -6.21 -13.24
CA ALA A 142 1.05 -6.01 -13.03
C ALA A 142 0.36 -7.27 -12.48
N THR A 143 0.75 -8.45 -12.99
CA THR A 143 0.22 -9.73 -12.52
C THR A 143 0.66 -10.03 -11.08
N ILE A 144 1.93 -9.82 -10.74
CA ILE A 144 2.46 -10.02 -9.39
C ILE A 144 1.80 -9.05 -8.41
N MET A 145 1.66 -7.77 -8.79
CA MET A 145 0.98 -6.76 -7.98
C MET A 145 -0.47 -7.15 -7.68
N LYS A 146 -1.22 -7.64 -8.68
CA LYS A 146 -2.58 -8.14 -8.48
C LYS A 146 -2.62 -9.30 -7.49
N LYS A 147 -1.67 -10.25 -7.57
CA LYS A 147 -1.56 -11.37 -6.62
C LYS A 147 -1.20 -10.88 -5.22
N ALA A 148 -0.26 -9.94 -5.09
CA ALA A 148 0.14 -9.35 -3.82
C ALA A 148 -1.05 -8.66 -3.13
N ALA A 149 -1.81 -7.84 -3.85
CA ALA A 149 -3.00 -7.17 -3.31
C ALA A 149 -4.08 -8.14 -2.81
N LEU A 150 -4.26 -9.29 -3.50
CA LEU A 150 -5.17 -10.34 -3.04
C LEU A 150 -4.69 -10.98 -1.74
N LEU A 151 -3.39 -11.30 -1.64
CA LEU A 151 -2.79 -11.86 -0.44
C LEU A 151 -2.85 -10.88 0.74
N GLU A 152 -2.57 -9.59 0.52
CA GLU A 152 -2.71 -8.55 1.54
C GLU A 152 -4.14 -8.47 2.10
N ARG A 153 -5.14 -8.51 1.22
CA ARG A 153 -6.55 -8.52 1.63
C ARG A 153 -6.89 -9.77 2.46
N GLN A 154 -6.37 -10.93 2.05
CA GLN A 154 -6.58 -12.18 2.77
C GLN A 154 -5.95 -12.13 4.17
N LEU A 155 -4.70 -11.68 4.28
CA LEU A 155 -4.00 -11.54 5.56
C LEU A 155 -4.70 -10.54 6.49
N LYS A 156 -5.20 -9.42 5.94
CA LYS A 156 -5.95 -8.43 6.72
C LYS A 156 -7.23 -9.02 7.33
N MET A 157 -7.98 -9.80 6.56
CA MET A 157 -9.18 -10.48 7.08
C MET A 157 -8.82 -11.54 8.13
N GLU A 158 -7.75 -12.31 7.93
CA GLU A 158 -7.30 -13.31 8.91
C GLU A 158 -6.86 -12.66 10.24
N LEU A 159 -6.15 -11.52 10.16
CA LEU A 159 -5.78 -10.73 11.33
C LEU A 159 -7.03 -10.21 12.07
N GLU A 160 -8.01 -9.65 11.36
CA GLU A 160 -9.26 -9.19 11.97
C GLU A 160 -10.02 -10.32 12.67
N ILE A 161 -10.05 -11.52 12.07
CA ILE A 161 -10.67 -12.70 12.70
C ILE A 161 -9.90 -13.08 13.97
N LYS A 162 -8.56 -13.10 13.92
CA LYS A 162 -7.71 -13.40 15.09
C LYS A 162 -7.90 -12.38 16.21
N GLU A 163 -7.99 -11.09 15.90
CA GLU A 163 -8.29 -10.03 16.87
C GLU A 163 -9.66 -10.24 17.54
N LYS A 164 -10.70 -10.56 16.74
CA LYS A 164 -12.03 -10.87 17.27
C LYS A 164 -12.03 -12.11 18.16
N MET A 165 -11.27 -13.15 17.81
CA MET A 165 -11.11 -14.34 18.64
C MET A 165 -10.37 -14.04 19.94
N LEU A 166 -9.31 -13.22 19.89
CA LEU A 166 -8.57 -12.80 21.07
C LEU A 166 -9.45 -12.01 22.04
N ALA A 167 -10.27 -11.08 21.53
CA ALA A 167 -11.23 -10.34 22.36
C ALA A 167 -12.26 -11.26 23.02
N LYS A 168 -12.79 -12.25 22.29
CA LYS A 168 -13.68 -13.27 22.86
C LYS A 168 -12.99 -14.09 23.96
N GLN A 169 -11.74 -14.48 23.75
CA GLN A 169 -10.95 -15.21 24.74
C GLN A 169 -10.75 -14.38 26.02
N GLN A 170 -10.40 -13.09 25.91
CA GLN A 170 -10.23 -12.21 27.07
C GLN A 170 -11.51 -12.08 27.90
N VAL A 171 -12.68 -11.95 27.25
CA VAL A 171 -13.98 -11.93 27.95
C VAL A 171 -14.24 -13.25 28.65
N SER A 172 -13.95 -14.38 28.00
CA SER A 172 -14.08 -15.71 28.60
C SER A 172 -13.19 -15.85 29.85
N ASP A 173 -11.93 -15.43 29.76
CA ASP A 173 -10.97 -15.48 30.86
C ASP A 173 -11.42 -14.61 32.04
N MET A 174 -11.98 -13.42 31.77
CA MET A 174 -12.55 -12.56 32.81
C MET A 174 -13.74 -13.24 33.51
N ARG A 175 -14.66 -13.85 32.75
CA ARG A 175 -15.80 -14.60 33.31
C ARG A 175 -15.32 -15.77 34.15
N TYR A 176 -14.34 -16.52 33.66
CA TYR A 176 -13.75 -17.63 34.39
C TYR A 176 -13.09 -17.18 35.71
N LYS A 177 -12.33 -16.08 35.69
CA LYS A 177 -11.76 -15.48 36.91
C LYS A 177 -12.86 -15.06 37.90
N ALA A 178 -13.93 -14.43 37.42
CA ALA A 178 -15.07 -14.04 38.27
C ALA A 178 -15.74 -15.25 38.93
N VAL A 179 -16.07 -16.28 38.15
CA VAL A 179 -16.66 -17.54 38.66
C VAL A 179 -15.70 -18.24 39.63
N ARG A 180 -14.39 -18.20 39.39
CA ARG A 180 -13.39 -18.74 40.32
C ARG A 180 -13.39 -17.99 41.65
N THR A 181 -13.45 -16.65 41.61
CA THR A 181 -13.51 -15.84 42.84
C THR A 181 -14.80 -16.06 43.61
N GLU A 182 -15.94 -16.19 42.91
CA GLU A 182 -17.23 -16.51 43.52
C GLU A 182 -17.22 -17.90 44.15
N ASN A 183 -16.73 -18.92 43.45
CA ASN A 183 -16.58 -20.27 44.02
C ASN A 183 -15.65 -20.28 45.25
N THR A 184 -14.58 -19.49 45.23
CA THR A 184 -13.70 -19.36 46.40
C THR A 184 -14.42 -18.70 47.57
N HIS A 185 -15.22 -17.68 47.30
CA HIS A 185 -16.02 -17.00 48.31
C HIS A 185 -17.10 -17.92 48.88
N LEU A 186 -17.86 -18.61 48.03
CA LEU A 186 -18.86 -19.59 48.41
C LEU A 186 -18.25 -20.74 49.23
N LYS A 187 -17.08 -21.26 48.81
CA LYS A 187 -16.32 -22.25 49.59
C LYS A 187 -15.96 -21.70 50.97
N GLY A 188 -15.53 -20.44 51.06
CA GLY A 188 -15.27 -19.77 52.34
C GLY A 188 -16.52 -19.61 53.21
N MET A 189 -17.67 -19.23 52.62
CA MET A 189 -18.96 -19.09 53.32
C MET A 189 -19.56 -20.41 53.76
N MET A 190 -19.34 -21.46 52.98
CA MET A 190 -19.71 -22.83 53.35
C MET A 190 -18.87 -23.33 54.54
N GLY A 191 -17.72 -22.71 54.84
CA GLY A 191 -16.80 -23.14 55.87
C GLY A 191 -16.13 -24.47 55.51
N ASP A 192 -15.26 -24.99 56.39
CA ASP A 192 -14.78 -26.38 56.30
C ASP A 192 -15.94 -27.35 56.56
N LEU A 193 -16.86 -27.45 55.60
CA LEU A 193 -17.65 -28.66 55.40
C LEU A 193 -16.67 -29.69 54.87
N ASP A 194 -15.84 -30.21 55.79
CA ASP A 194 -15.08 -31.42 55.56
C ASP A 194 -16.09 -32.48 55.11
N PRO A 195 -16.09 -32.90 53.83
CA PRO A 195 -17.02 -33.90 53.35
C PRO A 195 -16.87 -35.21 54.14
N GLY A 196 -15.71 -35.41 54.79
CA GLY A 196 -15.44 -36.53 55.69
C GLY A 196 -16.15 -36.44 57.05
N ARG A 197 -16.59 -35.27 57.54
CA ARG A 197 -17.26 -35.19 58.85
C ARG A 197 -18.74 -35.54 58.83
N TYR A 198 -19.39 -35.45 57.67
CA TYR A 198 -20.79 -35.85 57.52
C TYR A 198 -21.01 -37.36 57.50
N MET A 199 -19.94 -38.13 57.28
CA MET A 199 -20.00 -39.60 57.31
C MET A 199 -19.40 -40.21 58.58
N THR A 200 -18.72 -39.42 59.42
CA THR A 200 -17.91 -39.95 60.54
C THR A 200 -18.12 -39.27 61.90
N SER A 201 -19.17 -38.46 62.08
CA SER A 201 -19.49 -37.95 63.42
C SER A 201 -20.34 -38.97 64.16
N GLU A 202 -19.66 -39.80 64.95
CA GLU A 202 -20.28 -40.48 66.09
C GLU A 202 -21.08 -39.47 66.93
N ILE A 203 -22.28 -39.91 67.29
CA ILE A 203 -23.32 -39.15 67.96
C ILE A 203 -22.80 -38.70 69.32
N THR A 204 -22.63 -37.39 69.48
CA THR A 204 -22.48 -36.76 70.80
C THR A 204 -23.73 -35.93 71.05
N ASP A 205 -24.50 -36.33 72.05
CA ASP A 205 -25.87 -35.88 72.35
C ASP A 205 -26.02 -34.35 72.53
N ILE A 206 -24.93 -33.64 72.78
CA ILE A 206 -24.91 -32.18 72.97
C ILE A 206 -25.11 -31.44 71.65
N LYS A 207 -24.52 -31.91 70.53
CA LYS A 207 -24.62 -31.25 69.22
C LYS A 207 -25.97 -31.51 68.54
N THR A 208 -26.57 -32.67 68.79
CA THR A 208 -27.89 -33.04 68.26
C THR A 208 -28.99 -32.14 68.83
N MET A 209 -28.86 -31.78 70.11
CA MET A 209 -29.85 -30.96 70.83
C MET A 209 -29.83 -29.49 70.39
N ASP A 210 -28.66 -28.92 70.08
CA ASP A 210 -28.55 -27.56 69.53
C ASP A 210 -29.07 -27.45 68.09
N PHE A 211 -28.88 -28.50 67.27
CA PHE A 211 -29.40 -28.55 65.91
C PHE A 211 -30.92 -28.68 65.88
N THR A 212 -31.51 -29.56 66.70
CA THR A 212 -32.97 -29.69 66.80
C THR A 212 -33.63 -28.44 67.36
N ASN A 213 -33.03 -27.76 68.34
CA ASN A 213 -33.56 -26.48 68.84
C ASN A 213 -33.53 -25.38 67.79
N ARG A 214 -32.43 -25.23 67.05
CA ARG A 214 -32.33 -24.25 65.96
C ARG A 214 -33.34 -24.57 64.84
N GLU A 215 -33.48 -25.85 64.50
CA GLU A 215 -34.38 -26.28 63.43
C GLU A 215 -35.85 -26.13 63.85
N HIS A 216 -36.21 -26.43 65.10
CA HIS A 216 -37.54 -26.16 65.65
C HIS A 216 -37.84 -24.66 65.72
N SER A 217 -36.86 -23.83 66.07
CA SER A 217 -37.01 -22.37 66.03
C SER A 217 -37.21 -21.85 64.60
N ARG A 218 -36.49 -22.40 63.61
CA ARG A 218 -36.68 -22.09 62.18
C ARG A 218 -38.06 -22.48 61.70
N HIS A 219 -38.49 -23.71 61.98
CA HIS A 219 -39.81 -24.20 61.60
C HIS A 219 -40.93 -23.37 62.24
N THR A 220 -40.78 -22.99 63.51
CA THR A 220 -41.76 -22.14 64.20
C THR A 220 -41.85 -20.74 63.56
N SER A 221 -40.72 -20.14 63.19
CA SER A 221 -40.69 -18.84 62.51
C SER A 221 -41.25 -18.90 61.09
N ILE A 222 -40.94 -19.96 60.34
CA ILE A 222 -41.51 -20.19 59.00
C ILE A 222 -43.03 -20.33 59.10
N ASN A 223 -43.53 -21.16 60.02
CA ASN A 223 -44.97 -21.31 60.22
C ASN A 223 -45.64 -19.98 60.57
N LYS A 224 -45.05 -19.17 61.47
CA LYS A 224 -45.58 -17.84 61.81
C LYS A 224 -45.66 -16.92 60.58
N LEU A 225 -44.61 -16.90 59.76
CA LEU A 225 -44.57 -16.10 58.53
C LEU A 225 -45.58 -16.62 57.50
N GLU A 226 -45.75 -17.93 57.36
CA GLU A 226 -46.76 -18.51 56.47
C GLU A 226 -48.17 -18.12 56.87
N HIS A 227 -48.49 -18.19 58.18
CA HIS A 227 -49.79 -17.75 58.68
C HIS A 227 -50.02 -16.25 58.47
N GLU A 228 -49.00 -15.43 58.68
CA GLU A 228 -49.07 -14.00 58.39
C GLU A 228 -49.22 -13.72 56.89
N ASN A 229 -48.52 -14.45 56.03
CA ASN A 229 -48.60 -14.32 54.58
C ASN A 229 -49.99 -14.72 54.08
N GLU A 230 -50.57 -15.80 54.60
CA GLU A 230 -51.93 -16.24 54.29
C GLU A 230 -52.96 -15.19 54.73
N ARG A 231 -52.77 -14.60 55.92
CA ARG A 231 -53.60 -13.51 56.43
C ARG A 231 -53.49 -12.26 55.54
N LEU A 232 -52.29 -11.85 55.16
CA LEU A 232 -52.06 -10.72 54.24
C LEU A 232 -52.64 -10.97 52.85
N ARG A 233 -52.57 -12.21 52.34
CA ARG A 233 -53.22 -12.60 51.08
C ARG A 233 -54.73 -12.51 51.19
N ASN A 234 -55.30 -12.93 52.33
CA ASN A 234 -56.72 -12.82 52.60
C ASN A 234 -57.16 -11.34 52.71
N ASP A 235 -56.36 -10.50 53.38
CA ASP A 235 -56.59 -9.07 53.49
C ASP A 235 -56.44 -8.35 52.14
N LEU A 236 -55.46 -8.73 51.31
CA LEU A 236 -55.34 -8.27 49.92
C LEU A 236 -56.54 -8.68 49.07
N ALA A 237 -57.03 -9.92 49.22
CA ALA A 237 -58.24 -10.37 48.53
C ALA A 237 -59.48 -9.59 48.96
N LYS A 238 -59.62 -9.31 50.27
CA LYS A 238 -60.69 -8.46 50.81
C LYS A 238 -60.58 -7.01 50.34
N LEU A 239 -59.38 -6.44 50.28
CA LEU A 239 -59.13 -5.10 49.73
C LEU A 239 -59.48 -5.02 48.23
N ARG A 240 -59.16 -6.07 47.45
CA ARG A 240 -59.56 -6.18 46.04
C ARG A 240 -61.08 -6.25 45.84
N VAL A 241 -61.80 -6.86 46.80
CA VAL A 241 -63.27 -7.00 46.76
C VAL A 241 -63.99 -5.75 47.29
N ASN A 242 -63.42 -5.04 48.28
CA ASN A 242 -64.09 -3.95 49.02
C ASN A 242 -63.79 -2.53 48.50
N GLY A 243 -62.96 -2.32 47.47
CA GLY A 243 -62.73 -0.96 46.97
C GLY A 243 -61.93 -0.87 45.67
N LYS A 244 -62.54 -0.27 44.64
CA LYS A 244 -61.89 0.14 43.38
C LYS A 244 -60.88 1.26 43.60
N SER A 245 -59.75 1.18 42.87
CA SER A 245 -58.88 2.26 42.39
C SER A 245 -58.05 3.05 43.41
N ALA A 246 -56.77 2.68 43.53
CA ALA A 246 -55.70 3.66 43.84
C ALA A 246 -54.51 3.61 42.86
N TRP A 247 -54.33 2.56 42.06
CA TRP A 247 -53.20 2.45 41.11
C TRP A 247 -53.65 1.83 39.79
N ALA A 248 -54.30 2.62 38.93
CA ALA A 248 -54.66 2.24 37.57
C ALA A 248 -53.51 2.46 36.56
N ASN A 249 -52.26 2.20 36.93
CA ASN A 249 -51.09 2.41 36.05
C ASN A 249 -50.06 1.29 36.19
N GLN A 250 -50.42 0.07 35.80
CA GLN A 250 -49.47 -1.05 35.72
C GLN A 250 -49.46 -1.77 34.36
N ASN A 251 -50.11 -1.19 33.34
CA ASN A 251 -50.10 -1.74 31.98
C ASN A 251 -49.17 -1.01 31.00
N THR A 252 -48.52 0.08 31.38
CA THR A 252 -47.70 0.89 30.44
C THR A 252 -46.27 0.37 30.24
N TYR A 253 -45.78 -0.54 31.08
CA TYR A 253 -44.39 -1.04 31.00
C TYR A 253 -44.27 -2.37 30.26
N GLU A 254 -45.24 -3.27 30.41
CA GLU A 254 -45.26 -4.55 29.68
C GLU A 254 -45.60 -4.38 28.19
N GLU A 255 -46.43 -3.39 27.84
CA GLU A 255 -46.86 -3.13 26.46
C GLU A 255 -45.71 -2.58 25.57
N MET A 256 -44.77 -1.82 26.15
CA MET A 256 -43.57 -1.29 25.47
C MET A 256 -42.54 -2.39 25.16
N GLY A 257 -42.42 -3.39 26.03
CA GLY A 257 -41.53 -4.55 25.85
C GLY A 257 -42.02 -5.52 24.78
N GLN A 258 -43.34 -5.69 24.64
CA GLN A 258 -43.90 -6.57 23.61
C GLN A 258 -43.86 -5.94 22.21
N TYR A 259 -44.04 -4.61 22.09
CA TYR A 259 -43.88 -3.90 20.81
C TYR A 259 -42.43 -3.91 20.30
N THR A 260 -41.44 -3.80 21.19
CA THR A 260 -40.02 -3.82 20.81
C THR A 260 -39.55 -5.21 20.39
N TYR A 261 -40.02 -6.27 21.05
CA TYR A 261 -39.74 -7.66 20.65
C TYR A 261 -40.42 -8.05 19.32
N GLN A 262 -41.66 -7.58 19.09
CA GLN A 262 -42.38 -7.84 17.85
C GLN A 262 -41.80 -7.09 16.63
N ASN A 263 -41.21 -5.91 16.82
CA ASN A 263 -40.53 -5.15 15.76
C ASN A 263 -39.16 -5.74 15.38
N GLN A 264 -38.41 -6.31 16.33
CA GLN A 264 -37.14 -6.99 16.05
C GLN A 264 -37.34 -8.25 15.19
N VAL A 265 -38.37 -9.05 15.48
CA VAL A 265 -38.73 -10.25 14.68
C VAL A 265 -39.26 -9.89 13.28
N LYS A 266 -39.82 -8.69 13.09
CA LYS A 266 -40.27 -8.19 11.77
C LYS A 266 -39.12 -7.63 10.92
N MET A 267 -38.10 -7.02 11.51
CA MET A 267 -36.90 -6.56 10.79
C MET A 267 -36.02 -7.73 10.33
N GLU A 268 -35.90 -8.79 11.13
CA GLU A 268 -35.13 -9.99 10.79
C GLU A 268 -35.75 -10.78 9.61
N LYS A 269 -37.07 -10.65 9.38
CA LYS A 269 -37.78 -11.30 8.25
C LYS A 269 -37.75 -10.53 6.93
N HIS A 270 -37.24 -9.30 6.92
CA HIS A 270 -37.13 -8.47 5.71
C HIS A 270 -35.71 -8.35 5.15
N GLU A 271 -34.67 -8.76 5.89
CA GLU A 271 -33.31 -8.85 5.34
C GLU A 271 -33.07 -10.13 4.51
N ASP A 272 -33.77 -11.23 4.81
CA ASP A 272 -33.62 -12.51 4.08
C ASP A 272 -34.38 -12.58 2.73
N ARG A 273 -35.08 -11.51 2.31
CA ARG A 273 -35.85 -11.47 1.05
C ARG A 273 -35.32 -10.51 -0.02
N LEU A 274 -34.14 -9.90 0.17
CA LEU A 274 -33.57 -8.96 -0.81
C LEU A 274 -32.38 -9.52 -1.62
N SER A 275 -32.08 -10.83 -1.54
CA SER A 275 -30.93 -11.41 -2.26
C SER A 275 -31.29 -12.45 -3.33
N GLN A 276 -32.55 -12.51 -3.80
CA GLN A 276 -32.93 -13.45 -4.86
C GLN A 276 -33.98 -12.89 -5.83
N ASP A 277 -33.50 -12.26 -6.91
CA ASP A 277 -33.99 -12.21 -8.32
C ASP A 277 -33.44 -10.94 -9.00
N ARG A 278 -32.70 -10.96 -10.13
CA ARG A 278 -32.85 -11.72 -11.38
C ARG A 278 -31.50 -11.99 -12.09
N GLU A 279 -31.27 -13.27 -12.41
CA GLU A 279 -30.95 -13.94 -13.71
C GLU A 279 -30.50 -13.16 -14.98
N PRO A 280 -30.15 -13.83 -16.11
CA PRO A 280 -29.16 -14.90 -16.33
C PRO A 280 -28.32 -14.65 -17.62
N ASN A 281 -27.14 -15.28 -17.77
CA ASN A 281 -26.65 -15.63 -19.11
C ASN A 281 -25.78 -16.88 -19.08
N ARG A 282 -26.19 -17.84 -19.91
CA ARG A 282 -25.72 -19.21 -20.04
C ARG A 282 -24.64 -19.28 -21.13
N SER A 283 -23.45 -19.80 -20.83
CA SER A 283 -22.64 -20.54 -21.82
C SER A 283 -21.64 -21.52 -21.16
N VAL A 284 -22.08 -22.79 -21.09
CA VAL A 284 -21.35 -24.06 -21.34
C VAL A 284 -19.82 -24.12 -21.17
N THR A 285 -19.34 -24.86 -20.16
CA THR A 285 -18.19 -25.81 -20.25
C THR A 285 -18.21 -26.79 -19.06
N PRO A 286 -17.83 -28.09 -19.18
CA PRO A 286 -18.03 -29.10 -18.13
C PRO A 286 -16.87 -29.19 -17.11
N PRO A 287 -17.10 -29.79 -15.91
CA PRO A 287 -16.13 -29.76 -14.81
C PRO A 287 -15.13 -30.93 -14.84
N LEU A 288 -13.91 -30.68 -14.38
CA LEU A 288 -12.91 -31.68 -14.02
C LEU A 288 -13.02 -32.04 -12.52
N PRO A 289 -12.64 -33.27 -12.10
CA PRO A 289 -12.94 -33.78 -10.76
C PRO A 289 -11.96 -33.26 -9.69
N PRO A 290 -12.37 -33.13 -8.41
CA PRO A 290 -11.46 -32.80 -7.33
C PRO A 290 -10.76 -34.06 -6.77
N LEU A 291 -9.44 -33.96 -6.59
CA LEU A 291 -8.60 -34.95 -5.91
C LEU A 291 -8.65 -34.70 -4.38
N PRO A 292 -8.67 -35.74 -3.51
CA PRO A 292 -8.90 -35.55 -2.08
C PRO A 292 -7.61 -35.23 -1.31
N PHE A 293 -7.65 -34.16 -0.51
CA PHE A 293 -6.66 -33.89 0.53
C PHE A 293 -6.96 -34.75 1.76
N GLN A 294 -6.01 -35.61 2.14
CA GLN A 294 -6.04 -36.33 3.40
C GLN A 294 -5.56 -35.43 4.55
N THR A 295 -6.42 -35.23 5.54
CA THR A 295 -6.05 -34.79 6.89
C THR A 295 -5.63 -36.02 7.71
N LYS A 296 -4.34 -36.12 8.04
CA LYS A 296 -3.87 -37.04 9.10
C LYS A 296 -3.98 -36.33 10.44
N GLU A 297 -4.88 -36.83 11.27
CA GLU A 297 -4.85 -36.65 12.72
C GLU A 297 -3.55 -37.27 13.28
N MET A 298 -2.89 -36.57 14.19
CA MET A 298 -1.93 -37.17 15.09
C MET A 298 -2.24 -36.73 16.51
N THR A 299 -2.46 -37.77 17.30
CA THR A 299 -2.79 -37.86 18.72
C THR A 299 -1.74 -37.19 19.61
N SER A 300 -2.26 -36.55 20.66
CA SER A 300 -1.56 -36.13 21.88
C SER A 300 -0.94 -37.32 22.63
N PRO A 301 0.15 -37.12 23.38
CA PRO A 301 0.15 -37.62 24.75
C PRO A 301 0.66 -36.61 25.80
N LEU A 302 0.10 -36.79 26.99
CA LEU A 302 0.25 -36.03 28.23
C LEU A 302 1.51 -36.43 29.04
N VAL A 303 1.96 -35.51 29.91
CA VAL A 303 2.79 -35.63 31.14
C VAL A 303 4.32 -35.51 31.02
N SER A 304 4.89 -34.43 31.58
CA SER A 304 5.82 -34.37 32.75
C SER A 304 6.47 -32.97 32.77
N ASP A 305 6.15 -32.09 33.72
CA ASP A 305 6.72 -31.91 35.06
C ASP A 305 7.90 -30.92 35.09
N ASP A 306 7.91 -30.08 36.13
CA ASP A 306 8.70 -28.86 36.36
C ASP A 306 10.20 -28.97 36.03
N GLU A 307 10.76 -27.98 35.31
CA GLU A 307 12.04 -27.35 35.67
C GLU A 307 12.12 -25.89 35.16
N VAL A 308 12.56 -25.03 36.08
CA VAL A 308 12.77 -23.59 35.97
C VAL A 308 13.89 -23.28 34.96
N PHE A 309 13.61 -22.45 33.95
CA PHE A 309 14.64 -21.77 33.17
C PHE A 309 14.47 -20.24 33.25
N PRO A 310 15.55 -19.47 33.44
CA PRO A 310 15.49 -18.03 33.67
C PRO A 310 15.09 -17.28 32.40
N LEU A 311 14.13 -16.38 32.55
CA LEU A 311 13.78 -15.36 31.57
C LEU A 311 15.00 -14.48 31.29
N SER A 312 15.50 -14.54 30.06
CA SER A 312 16.23 -13.43 29.44
C SER A 312 15.60 -13.18 28.06
N PRO A 313 15.34 -11.92 27.67
CA PRO A 313 14.78 -11.63 26.36
C PRO A 313 15.81 -12.00 25.29
N PRO A 314 15.43 -12.65 24.18
CA PRO A 314 16.28 -12.66 23.00
C PRO A 314 16.33 -11.23 22.48
N ASP A 315 17.52 -10.65 22.37
CA ASP A 315 17.74 -9.47 21.54
C ASP A 315 17.31 -9.82 20.11
N ILE A 316 16.12 -9.37 19.72
CA ILE A 316 15.56 -9.66 18.40
C ILE A 316 16.25 -8.74 17.39
N VAL A 317 17.46 -9.11 16.98
CA VAL A 317 17.97 -8.71 15.68
C VAL A 317 17.37 -9.70 14.69
N PHE A 318 16.26 -9.33 14.06
CA PHE A 318 15.75 -10.10 12.92
C PHE A 318 16.87 -10.18 11.88
N PRO A 319 17.37 -11.38 11.52
CA PRO A 319 18.24 -11.48 10.36
C PRO A 319 17.39 -11.03 9.18
N ALA A 320 17.81 -9.95 8.52
CA ALA A 320 17.27 -9.62 7.21
C ALA A 320 17.26 -10.91 6.38
N SER A 321 16.16 -11.21 5.68
CA SER A 321 16.06 -12.44 4.89
C SER A 321 17.31 -12.58 4.02
N LEU A 322 17.81 -13.80 3.81
CA LEU A 322 19.02 -14.06 3.02
C LEU A 322 19.02 -13.30 1.67
N ALA A 323 17.83 -13.14 1.08
CA ALA A 323 17.58 -12.34 -0.12
C ALA A 323 17.81 -10.83 0.08
N ALA A 324 17.33 -10.25 1.18
CA ALA A 324 17.58 -8.85 1.53
C ALA A 324 19.07 -8.58 1.81
N GLN A 325 19.76 -9.52 2.46
CA GLN A 325 21.21 -9.41 2.68
C GLN A 325 22.00 -9.44 1.37
N HIS A 326 21.64 -10.35 0.45
CA HIS A 326 22.25 -10.42 -0.88
C HIS A 326 21.98 -9.15 -1.70
N PHE A 327 20.75 -8.63 -1.65
CA PHE A 327 20.39 -7.39 -2.34
C PHE A 327 21.22 -6.20 -1.84
N LEU A 328 21.38 -6.05 -0.52
CA LEU A 328 22.19 -4.97 0.07
C LEU A 328 23.67 -5.06 -0.34
N LEU A 329 24.25 -6.26 -0.36
CA LEU A 329 25.64 -6.46 -0.81
C LEU A 329 25.82 -6.11 -2.29
N GLU A 330 24.87 -6.49 -3.14
CA GLU A 330 24.92 -6.15 -4.57
C GLU A 330 24.69 -4.65 -4.81
N GLU A 331 23.80 -3.99 -4.04
CA GLU A 331 23.66 -2.53 -4.07
C GLU A 331 24.95 -1.82 -3.63
N GLU A 332 25.60 -2.29 -2.57
CA GLU A 332 26.88 -1.73 -2.11
C GLU A 332 27.97 -1.86 -3.19
N LYS A 333 27.98 -2.99 -3.91
CA LYS A 333 28.90 -3.21 -5.03
C LYS A 333 28.59 -2.25 -6.20
N ARG A 334 27.32 -2.10 -6.60
CA ARG A 334 26.90 -1.15 -7.64
C ARG A 334 27.26 0.28 -7.26
N ALA A 335 27.06 0.67 -6.01
CA ALA A 335 27.44 2.00 -5.52
C ALA A 335 28.94 2.26 -5.67
N LYS A 336 29.79 1.29 -5.31
CA LYS A 336 31.25 1.39 -5.46
C LYS A 336 31.69 1.46 -6.93
N GLU A 337 31.04 0.71 -7.82
CA GLU A 337 31.32 0.78 -9.26
C GLU A 337 30.93 2.14 -9.85
N PHE A 338 29.77 2.66 -9.44
CA PHE A 338 29.31 3.98 -9.85
C PHE A 338 30.23 5.10 -9.33
N GLU A 339 30.69 5.01 -8.08
CA GLU A 339 31.66 5.94 -7.51
C GLU A 339 32.98 5.93 -8.31
N LYS A 340 33.50 4.76 -8.68
CA LYS A 340 34.70 4.66 -9.53
C LYS A 340 34.49 5.29 -10.91
N LEU A 341 33.33 5.08 -11.52
CA LEU A 341 33.01 5.66 -12.81
C LEU A 341 32.93 7.19 -12.73
N LEU A 342 32.28 7.72 -11.69
CA LEU A 342 32.21 9.16 -11.43
C LEU A 342 33.60 9.76 -11.22
N ASN A 343 34.45 9.13 -10.40
CA ASN A 343 35.81 9.60 -10.18
C ASN A 343 36.62 9.61 -11.48
N THR A 344 36.48 8.58 -12.32
CA THR A 344 37.13 8.53 -13.63
C THR A 344 36.69 9.68 -14.54
N HIS A 345 35.39 9.97 -14.57
CA HIS A 345 34.84 11.07 -15.36
C HIS A 345 35.28 12.44 -14.83
N ILE A 346 35.36 12.61 -13.50
CA ILE A 346 35.89 13.83 -12.87
C ILE A 346 37.36 14.03 -13.27
N ASP A 347 38.19 12.98 -13.22
CA ASP A 347 39.60 13.04 -13.61
C ASP A 347 39.76 13.39 -15.09
N GLU A 348 38.91 12.83 -15.96
CA GLU A 348 38.91 13.14 -17.39
C GLU A 348 38.51 14.60 -17.66
N LEU A 349 37.48 15.09 -16.98
CA LEU A 349 37.06 16.50 -17.04
C LEU A 349 38.17 17.44 -16.58
N GLN A 350 38.84 17.12 -15.47
CA GLN A 350 39.98 17.89 -14.97
C GLN A 350 41.12 17.91 -16.00
N ARG A 351 41.48 16.74 -16.56
CA ARG A 351 42.52 16.63 -17.59
C ARG A 351 42.17 17.44 -18.84
N HIS A 352 40.93 17.37 -19.31
CA HIS A 352 40.48 18.15 -20.47
C HIS A 352 40.50 19.66 -20.19
N THR A 353 40.11 20.05 -18.97
CA THR A 353 40.15 21.44 -18.50
C THR A 353 41.59 21.96 -18.45
N GLU A 354 42.52 21.20 -17.85
CA GLU A 354 43.94 21.54 -17.80
C GLU A 354 44.57 21.61 -19.20
N PHE A 355 44.26 20.64 -20.07
CA PHE A 355 44.71 20.64 -21.46
C PHE A 355 44.26 21.91 -22.18
N THR A 356 42.98 22.25 -22.05
CA THR A 356 42.40 23.44 -22.67
C THR A 356 43.05 24.70 -22.12
N LEU A 357 43.16 24.83 -20.80
CA LEU A 357 43.79 25.98 -20.15
C LEU A 357 45.23 26.15 -20.65
N ASN A 358 46.05 25.09 -20.60
CA ASN A 358 47.43 25.10 -21.05
C ASN A 358 47.57 25.48 -22.53
N LYS A 359 46.67 25.01 -23.40
CA LYS A 359 46.63 25.37 -24.82
C LYS A 359 46.47 26.89 -25.01
N TYR A 360 45.55 27.51 -24.27
CA TYR A 360 45.33 28.95 -24.37
C TYR A 360 46.38 29.79 -23.62
N THR A 361 46.94 29.29 -22.52
CA THR A 361 48.03 29.96 -21.80
C THR A 361 49.31 29.98 -22.64
N LYS A 362 49.68 28.86 -23.28
CA LYS A 362 50.81 28.80 -24.24
C LYS A 362 50.59 29.69 -25.45
N LEU A 363 49.37 29.73 -25.98
CA LEU A 363 49.02 30.63 -27.10
C LEU A 363 49.15 32.11 -26.71
N LYS A 364 48.83 32.46 -25.46
CA LYS A 364 48.99 33.83 -24.92
C LYS A 364 50.46 34.19 -24.70
N GLN A 365 51.29 33.23 -24.28
CA GLN A 365 52.73 33.44 -24.04
C GLN A 365 53.51 33.59 -25.36
N ASN A 366 53.13 32.84 -26.41
CA ASN A 366 53.70 32.95 -27.76
C ASN A 366 53.30 34.24 -28.52
N ARG A 367 52.34 35.02 -28.00
CA ARG A 367 51.95 36.33 -28.56
C ARG A 367 52.69 37.52 -27.91
N HIS A 368 53.50 37.26 -26.88
CA HIS A 368 54.28 38.27 -26.16
C HIS A 368 55.80 38.12 -26.36
N VAL A 369 56.22 37.31 -27.32
CA VAL A 369 57.57 37.28 -27.92
C VAL A 369 57.44 37.79 -29.34
#